data_AF-A0ABD2MTP2-F1
#
_entry.id   AF-A0ABD2MTP2-F1
#
_cell.length_a   1.000
_cell.length_b   1.000
_cell.length_c   1.000
_cell.angle_alpha   90.00
_cell.angle_beta   90.00
_cell.angle_gamma   90.00
#
_symmetry.space_group_name_H-M   'P 1'
#
loop_
_entity.id
_entity.type
_entity.pdbx_description
1 polymer ?
#
loop_
_entity_poly.entity_id
_entity_poly.type
_entity_poly.pdbx_seq_one_letter_code
_entity_poly.pdbx_strand_id
1 'polypeptide(L)'
;MSSQAIRSSVKQVKPILSVDRDEAKKRVLNLYKAWHRQLPYIVKKYDIPKSVEQCHAKLREEFAKHKDVKDIRVIDMLVIKVSIPI
;
A
#
# COMPACT_ATOMS: atom_id res chain seq x y z
N MET A 1 -31.94 -32.01 20.25
CA MET A 1 -30.52 -31.82 19.89
C MET A 1 -30.39 -31.78 18.39
N SER A 2 -30.09 -30.61 17.80
CA SER A 2 -29.29 -30.48 16.56
C SER A 2 -29.31 -29.02 16.10
N SER A 3 -28.30 -28.27 16.54
CA SER A 3 -28.10 -26.85 16.22
C SER A 3 -27.93 -26.64 14.72
N GLN A 4 -28.77 -25.79 14.14
CA GLN A 4 -28.59 -25.28 12.77
C GLN A 4 -27.24 -24.55 12.70
N ALA A 5 -26.26 -25.15 12.03
CA ALA A 5 -24.99 -24.50 11.76
C ALA A 5 -25.23 -23.33 10.79
N ILE A 6 -25.22 -22.11 11.31
CA ILE A 6 -25.21 -20.87 10.54
C ILE A 6 -23.89 -20.86 9.77
N ARG A 7 -23.90 -21.38 8.53
CA ARG A 7 -22.80 -21.17 7.58
C ARG A 7 -22.86 -19.71 7.18
N SER A 8 -22.15 -18.86 7.92
CA SER A 8 -21.88 -17.49 7.51
C SER A 8 -21.17 -17.56 6.16
N SER A 9 -21.91 -17.26 5.08
CA SER A 9 -21.36 -17.13 3.75
C SER A 9 -20.39 -15.95 3.75
N VAL A 10 -19.10 -16.22 3.97
CA VAL A 10 -18.04 -15.23 3.76
C VAL A 10 -18.11 -14.93 2.27
N LYS A 11 -18.61 -13.74 1.89
CA LYS A 11 -18.57 -13.28 0.50
C LYS A 11 -17.12 -13.41 0.03
N GLN A 12 -16.86 -14.39 -0.82
CA GLN A 12 -15.58 -14.56 -1.53
C GLN A 12 -15.48 -13.40 -2.53
N VAL A 13 -15.12 -12.22 -2.02
CA VAL A 13 -14.80 -11.06 -2.85
C VAL A 13 -13.44 -11.34 -3.46
N LYS A 14 -13.35 -11.37 -4.80
CA LYS A 14 -12.11 -11.60 -5.54
C LYS A 14 -10.99 -10.73 -4.95
N PRO A 15 -9.90 -11.31 -4.43
CA PRO A 15 -8.75 -10.52 -4.03
C PRO A 15 -8.27 -9.74 -5.25
N ILE A 16 -8.15 -8.42 -5.14
CA ILE A 16 -7.77 -7.55 -6.26
C ILE A 16 -6.30 -7.84 -6.63
N LEU A 17 -5.45 -8.14 -5.64
CA LEU A 17 -4.06 -8.48 -5.86
C LEU A 17 -3.49 -9.45 -4.81
N SER A 18 -3.74 -9.26 -3.52
CA SER A 18 -3.17 -10.07 -2.44
C SER A 18 -4.21 -10.98 -1.78
N VAL A 19 -3.89 -12.27 -1.71
CA VAL A 19 -4.73 -13.27 -1.01
C VAL A 19 -4.41 -13.27 0.49
N ASP A 20 -3.14 -13.01 0.83
CA ASP A 20 -2.62 -13.05 2.20
C ASP A 20 -2.02 -11.72 2.67
N ARG A 21 -2.08 -11.50 3.99
CA ARG A 21 -1.49 -10.31 4.64
C ARG A 21 0.01 -10.18 4.42
N ASP A 22 0.73 -11.30 4.36
CA ASP A 22 2.18 -11.28 4.19
C ASP A 22 2.59 -10.95 2.75
N GLU A 23 1.78 -11.32 1.76
CA GLU A 23 1.96 -10.88 0.38
C GLU A 23 1.72 -9.36 0.25
N ALA A 24 0.65 -8.85 0.87
CA ALA A 24 0.36 -7.42 0.89
C ALA A 24 1.50 -6.62 1.55
N LYS A 25 2.04 -7.08 2.69
CA LYS A 25 3.20 -6.47 3.34
C LYS A 25 4.43 -6.45 2.43
N LYS A 26 4.74 -7.56 1.76
CA LYS A 26 5.87 -7.63 0.81
C LYS A 26 5.69 -6.63 -0.33
N ARG A 27 4.48 -6.49 -0.87
CA ARG A 27 4.18 -5.49 -1.92
C ARG A 27 4.35 -4.06 -1.43
N VAL A 28 3.81 -3.72 -0.26
CA VAL A 28 3.98 -2.38 0.36
C VAL A 28 5.47 -2.07 0.56
N LEU A 29 6.26 -3.03 1.04
CA LEU A 29 7.70 -2.86 1.22
C LEU A 29 8.44 -2.68 -0.11
N ASN A 30 8.07 -3.45 -1.15
CA ASN A 30 8.63 -3.30 -2.48
C ASN A 30 8.28 -1.95 -3.09
N LEU A 31 7.05 -1.48 -2.91
CA LEU A 31 6.60 -0.16 -3.33
C LEU A 31 7.41 0.94 -2.63
N TYR A 32 7.56 0.85 -1.30
CA TYR A 32 8.37 1.79 -0.52
C TYR A 32 9.82 1.87 -1.04
N LYS A 33 10.45 0.72 -1.34
CA LYS A 33 11.79 0.66 -1.92
C LYS A 33 11.85 1.27 -3.33
N ALA A 34 10.85 1.01 -4.17
CA ALA A 34 10.78 1.56 -5.52
C ALA A 34 10.66 3.09 -5.49
N TRP A 35 9.79 3.62 -4.64
CA TRP A 35 9.65 5.07 -4.43
C TRP A 35 10.91 5.72 -3.87
N HIS A 36 11.58 5.05 -2.93
CA HIS A 36 12.85 5.56 -2.41
C HIS A 36 13.92 5.71 -3.51
N ARG A 37 13.94 4.82 -4.51
CA ARG A 37 14.83 4.93 -5.67
C ARG A 37 14.36 5.99 -6.66
N GLN A 38 13.05 6.16 -6.83
CA GLN A 38 12.47 7.10 -7.80
C GLN A 38 12.48 8.55 -7.31
N LEU A 39 12.41 8.78 -5.99
CA LEU A 39 12.41 10.09 -5.35
C LEU A 39 13.52 11.05 -5.85
N PRO A 40 14.81 10.66 -5.88
CA PRO A 40 15.86 11.55 -6.39
C PRO A 40 15.68 11.92 -7.87
N TYR A 41 15.07 11.05 -8.69
CA TYR A 41 14.75 11.38 -10.09
C TYR A 41 13.60 12.38 -10.17
N ILE A 42 12.58 12.25 -9.33
CA ILE A 42 11.44 13.18 -9.27
C ILE A 42 11.91 14.56 -8.80
N VAL A 43 12.73 14.64 -7.76
CA VAL A 43 13.26 15.92 -7.24
C VAL A 43 14.05 16.66 -8.34
N LYS A 44 14.88 15.94 -9.11
CA LYS A 44 15.61 16.51 -10.25
C LYS A 44 14.69 16.91 -11.40
N LYS A 45 13.66 16.12 -11.70
CA LYS A 45 12.76 16.35 -12.84
C LYS A 45 11.80 17.53 -12.61
N TYR A 46 11.33 17.70 -11.38
CA TYR A 46 10.34 18.72 -11.01
C TYR A 46 10.94 19.94 -10.31
N ASP A 47 12.27 20.05 -10.26
CA ASP A 47 13.03 21.14 -9.63
C ASP A 47 12.47 21.54 -8.25
N ILE A 48 12.22 20.53 -7.41
CA ILE A 48 11.61 20.75 -6.11
C ILE A 48 12.66 21.42 -5.21
N PRO A 49 12.37 22.58 -4.58
CA PRO A 49 13.32 23.30 -3.71
C PRO A 49 13.45 22.63 -2.31
N LYS A 50 13.43 21.30 -2.27
CA LYS A 50 13.50 20.49 -1.05
C LYS A 50 14.60 19.44 -1.19
N SER A 51 15.34 19.23 -0.10
CA SER A 51 16.32 18.16 -0.04
C SER A 51 15.65 16.80 -0.25
N VAL A 52 16.36 15.88 -0.91
CA VAL A 52 15.92 14.49 -1.11
C VAL A 52 15.52 13.84 0.23
N GLU A 53 16.23 14.18 1.31
CA GLU A 53 15.93 13.72 2.67
C GLU A 53 14.56 14.19 3.18
N GLN A 54 14.17 15.44 2.89
CA GLN A 54 12.85 15.96 3.25
C GLN A 54 11.74 15.25 2.48
N CYS A 55 12.00 14.90 1.21
CA CYS A 55 11.07 14.10 0.42
C CYS A 55 10.92 12.67 0.96
N HIS A 56 12.02 12.06 1.43
CA HIS A 56 11.95 10.77 2.12
C HIS A 56 11.19 10.85 3.44
N ALA A 57 11.38 11.91 4.23
CA ALA A 57 10.64 12.13 5.47
C ALA A 57 9.13 12.28 5.21
N LYS A 58 8.76 13.10 4.22
CA LYS A 58 7.38 13.25 3.73
C LYS A 58 6.77 11.92 3.30
N LEU A 59 7.51 11.14 2.52
CA LEU A 59 7.03 9.83 2.09
C LEU A 59 6.78 8.91 3.30
N ARG A 60 7.71 8.87 4.26
CA ARG A 60 7.54 8.09 5.48
C ARG A 60 6.32 8.53 6.30
N GLU A 61 6.06 9.84 6.37
CA GLU A 61 4.88 10.40 7.03
C GLU A 61 3.58 9.93 6.37
N GLU A 62 3.50 9.96 5.04
CA GLU A 62 2.33 9.47 4.30
C GLU A 62 2.09 7.97 4.51
N PHE A 63 3.14 7.15 4.48
CA PHE A 63 3.01 5.72 4.79
C PHE A 63 2.61 5.49 6.26
N ALA A 64 3.07 6.32 7.19
CA ALA A 64 2.71 6.23 8.60
C ALA A 64 1.23 6.56 8.85
N LYS A 65 0.66 7.53 8.12
CA LYS A 65 -0.78 7.85 8.19
C LYS A 65 -1.68 6.65 7.85
N HIS A 66 -1.19 5.74 7.00
CA HIS A 66 -1.93 4.53 6.60
C HIS A 66 -1.59 3.30 7.44
N LYS A 67 -0.84 3.42 8.54
CA LYS A 67 -0.43 2.30 9.41
C LYS A 67 -1.61 1.55 10.03
N ASP A 68 -2.72 2.23 10.30
CA ASP A 68 -3.89 1.65 10.98
C ASP A 68 -4.82 0.87 10.03
N VAL A 69 -4.52 0.85 8.73
CA VAL A 69 -5.30 0.12 7.74
C VAL A 69 -5.06 -1.39 7.91
N LYS A 70 -6.07 -2.10 8.41
CA LYS A 70 -6.03 -3.57 8.63
C LYS A 70 -6.65 -4.38 7.48
N ASP A 71 -7.41 -3.74 6.60
CA ASP A 71 -8.10 -4.38 5.48
C ASP A 71 -7.16 -4.50 4.27
N ILE A 72 -6.90 -5.73 3.84
CA ILE A 72 -5.99 -6.07 2.73
C ILE A 72 -6.44 -5.40 1.43
N ARG A 73 -7.76 -5.30 1.21
CA ARG A 73 -8.30 -4.72 -0.03
C ARG A 73 -8.03 -3.23 -0.14
N VAL A 74 -8.05 -2.53 0.99
CA VAL A 74 -7.74 -1.10 1.07
C VAL A 74 -6.25 -0.90 0.82
N ILE A 75 -5.40 -1.76 1.39
CA ILE A 75 -3.95 -1.75 1.14
C ILE A 75 -3.66 -1.96 -0.36
N ASP A 76 -4.25 -2.97 -0.98
CA ASP A 76 -4.09 -3.23 -2.41
C ASP A 76 -4.55 -2.04 -3.25
N MET A 77 -5.69 -1.44 -2.92
CA MET A 77 -6.19 -0.26 -3.63
C MET A 77 -5.25 0.94 -3.50
N LEU A 78 -4.66 1.17 -2.32
CA LEU A 78 -3.67 2.22 -2.10
C LEU A 78 -2.38 1.94 -2.89
N VAL A 79 -1.91 0.69 -2.92
CA VAL A 79 -0.74 0.27 -3.70
C VAL A 79 -0.97 0.48 -5.20
N ILE A 80 -2.15 0.11 -5.72
CA ILE A 80 -2.52 0.31 -7.14
C ILE A 80 -2.56 1.78 -7.50
N LYS A 81 -3.21 2.62 -6.68
CA LYS A 81 -3.29 4.08 -6.90
C LYS A 81 -1.90 4.71 -7.07
N VAL A 82 -0.94 4.24 -6.30
CA VAL A 82 0.43 4.75 -6.29
C VAL A 82 1.30 4.11 -7.39
N SER A 83 0.95 2.91 -7.86
CA SER A 83 1.68 2.19 -8.90
C SER A 83 1.29 2.58 -10.33
N ILE A 84 0.08 3.12 -10.56
CA ILE A 84 -0.33 3.58 -11.88
C ILE A 84 0.50 4.83 -12.22
N PRO A 85 1.39 4.78 -13.23
CA PRO A 85 2.12 5.96 -13.65
C PRO A 85 1.14 6.94 -14.30
N ILE A 86 1.21 8.20 -13.86
CA ILE A 86 0.62 9.35 -14.55
C ILE A 86 1.56 9.74 -15.69
#